data_AF-A0A7W0RYP5-F1
#
_entry.id   AF-A0A7W0RYP5-F1
#
_cell.length_a   1.000
_cell.length_b   1.000
_cell.length_c   1.000
_cell.angle_alpha   90.00
_cell.angle_beta   90.00
_cell.angle_gamma   90.00
#
_symmetry.space_group_name_H-M   'P 1'
#
loop_
_entity.id
_entity.type
_entity.pdbx_description
1 polymer ?
#
loop_
_entity_poly.entity_id
_entity_poly.type
_entity_poly.pdbx_seq_one_letter_code
_entity_poly.pdbx_strand_id
1 'polypeptide(L)' 'PRTAYEIAQSLWGDVAITQAYLTLSEALGHLDLLLDADRIVEQRDDGVVRFAEAAMAL' A
#
# COMPACT_ATOMS: atom_id res chain seq x y z
N PRO A 1 -8.12 3.62 4.85
CA PRO A 1 -7.59 2.84 3.71
C PRO A 1 -6.73 3.75 2.83
N ARG A 2 -5.61 3.27 2.30
CA ARG A 2 -4.72 4.02 1.39
C ARG A 2 -4.28 3.15 0.23
N THR A 3 -4.09 3.74 -0.94
CA THR A 3 -3.46 3.09 -2.10
C THR A 3 -1.94 2.94 -1.89
N ALA A 4 -1.30 2.07 -2.66
CA ALA A 4 0.16 1.98 -2.68
C ALA A 4 0.83 3.32 -3.06
N TYR A 5 0.20 4.10 -3.95
CA TYR A 5 0.67 5.43 -4.33
C TYR A 5 0.62 6.43 -3.17
N GLU A 6 -0.50 6.51 -2.45
CA GLU A 6 -0.62 7.40 -1.28
C GLU A 6 0.38 7.04 -0.17
N ILE A 7 0.64 5.74 0.00
CA ILE A 7 1.66 5.26 0.94
C ILE A 7 3.05 5.67 0.46
N ALA A 8 3.40 5.41 -0.80
CA ALA A 8 4.68 5.80 -1.36
C ALA A 8 4.92 7.33 -1.30
N GLN A 9 3.91 8.13 -1.65
CA GLN A 9 3.98 9.58 -1.55
C GLN A 9 4.22 10.04 -0.10
N SER A 10 3.63 9.38 0.90
CA SER A 10 3.85 9.71 2.31
C SER A 10 5.25 9.39 2.83
N LEU A 11 5.93 8.42 2.21
CA LEU A 11 7.28 7.98 2.60
C LEU A 11 8.38 8.74 1.85
N TRP A 12 8.15 9.07 0.58
CA TRP A 12 9.19 9.58 -0.32
C TRP A 12 8.88 10.95 -0.94
N GLY A 13 7.72 11.57 -0.66
CA GLY A 13 7.36 12.88 -1.20
C GLY A 13 7.41 12.91 -2.73
N ASP A 14 8.03 13.93 -3.31
CA ASP A 14 8.12 14.11 -4.77
C ASP A 14 8.92 13.02 -5.49
N VAL A 15 9.74 12.24 -4.77
CA VAL A 15 10.44 11.08 -5.34
C VAL A 15 9.43 10.01 -5.79
N ALA A 16 8.28 9.89 -5.13
CA ALA A 16 7.22 8.98 -5.56
C ALA A 16 6.63 9.35 -6.94
N ILE A 17 6.76 10.61 -7.36
CA ILE A 17 6.30 11.09 -8.68
C ILE A 17 7.40 10.85 -9.72
N THR A 18 8.62 11.29 -9.43
CA THR A 18 9.74 11.22 -10.39
C THR A 18 10.32 9.81 -10.55
N GLN A 19 10.12 8.93 -9.56
CA GLN A 19 10.57 7.53 -9.54
C GLN A 19 9.42 6.59 -9.18
N ALA A 20 8.26 6.78 -9.83
CA ALA A 20 7.04 6.04 -9.53
C ALA A 20 7.21 4.52 -9.57
N TYR A 21 7.95 3.99 -10.55
CA TYR A 21 8.13 2.53 -10.67
C TYR A 21 8.83 1.94 -9.43
N LEU A 22 9.98 2.49 -9.03
CA LEU A 22 10.76 1.96 -7.90
C LEU A 22 10.03 2.13 -6.57
N THR A 23 9.45 3.32 -6.33
CA THR A 23 8.77 3.60 -5.07
C THR A 23 7.47 2.81 -4.91
N LEU A 24 6.72 2.59 -5.99
CA LEU A 24 5.56 1.70 -5.96
C LEU A 24 5.94 0.24 -5.77
N SER A 25 6.97 -0.25 -6.47
CA SER A 25 7.46 -1.63 -6.28
C SER A 25 7.91 -1.88 -4.84
N GLU A 26 8.61 -0.92 -4.23
CA GLU A 26 9.05 -1.01 -2.83
C GLU A 26 7.87 -1.00 -1.85
N ALA A 27 6.90 -0.12 -2.06
CA ALA A 27 5.69 -0.08 -1.25
C ALA A 27 4.90 -1.38 -1.36
N LEU A 28 4.68 -1.88 -2.58
CA LEU A 28 3.95 -3.12 -2.83
C LEU A 28 4.64 -4.33 -2.20
N GLY A 29 5.97 -4.46 -2.31
CA GLY A 29 6.69 -5.56 -1.67
C GLY A 29 6.51 -5.60 -0.14
N HIS A 30 6.46 -4.44 0.51
CA HIS A 30 6.16 -4.38 1.94
C HIS A 30 4.69 -4.67 2.27
N LEU A 31 3.77 -4.20 1.43
CA LEU A 31 2.34 -4.47 1.61
C LEU A 31 2.05 -5.97 1.45
N ASP A 32 2.72 -6.66 0.53
CA ASP A 32 2.63 -8.11 0.37
C ASP A 32 3.05 -8.85 1.65
N LEU A 33 4.15 -8.42 2.29
CA LEU A 33 4.58 -9.00 3.59
C LEU A 33 3.56 -8.74 4.70
N LEU A 34 2.92 -7.58 4.72
CA LEU A 34 1.90 -7.26 5.72
C LEU A 34 0.59 -8.02 5.47
N LEU A 35 0.25 -8.28 4.21
CA LEU A 35 -0.87 -9.14 3.83
C LEU A 35 -0.62 -10.57 4.27
N ASP A 36 0.56 -11.12 3.98
CA ASP A 36 0.97 -12.47 4.40
C ASP A 36 0.96 -12.64 5.92
N ALA A 37 1.24 -11.56 6.66
CA ALA A 37 1.20 -11.53 8.11
C ALA A 37 -0.20 -11.21 8.70
N ASP A 38 -1.26 -11.19 7.90
CA ASP A 38 -2.64 -10.84 8.29
C ASP A 38 -2.75 -9.48 9.02
N ARG A 39 -1.84 -8.54 8.75
CA ARG A 39 -1.79 -7.22 9.40
C ARG A 39 -2.67 -6.20 8.70
N ILE A 40 -2.89 -6.37 7.41
CA ILE A 40 -3.69 -5.51 6.56
C ILE A 40 -4.60 -6.35 5.67
N VAL A 41 -5.59 -5.70 5.05
CA VAL A 41 -6.50 -6.29 4.06
C VAL A 41 -6.56 -5.43 2.81
N GLU A 42 -6.74 -6.07 1.65
CA GLU A 42 -7.01 -5.39 0.39
C GLU A 42 -8.50 -5.10 0.21
N GLN A 43 -8.80 -3.91 -0.30
CA GLN A 43 -10.13 -3.47 -0.71
C GLN A 43 -10.04 -2.99 -2.16
N ARG A 44 -10.70 -3.69 -3.08
CA ARG A 44 -10.75 -3.32 -4.49
C ARG A 44 -12.02 -2.52 -4.77
N ASP A 45 -11.85 -1.32 -5.30
CA ASP A 45 -12.94 -0.43 -5.71
C ASP A 45 -12.58 0.22 -7.05
N ASP A 46 -13.49 0.11 -8.03
CA ASP A 46 -13.34 0.62 -9.40
C ASP A 46 -11.94 0.37 -10.03
N GLY A 47 -11.44 -0.87 -9.88
CA GLY A 47 -10.13 -1.27 -10.41
C GLY A 47 -8.91 -0.82 -9.60
N VAL A 48 -9.09 -0.01 -8.55
CA VAL A 48 -8.03 0.46 -7.65
C VAL A 48 -8.00 -0.39 -6.38
N VAL A 49 -6.80 -0.77 -5.94
CA VAL A 49 -6.59 -1.48 -4.66
C VAL A 49 -6.21 -0.49 -3.57
N ARG A 50 -6.89 -0.60 -2.43
CA ARG A 50 -6.61 0.14 -1.20
C ARG A 50 -6.33 -0.84 -0.07
N PHE A 51 -5.41 -0.46 0.82
CA PHE A 51 -4.99 -1.25 1.96
C PHE A 51 -5.51 -0.62 3.26
N ALA A 52 -6.09 -1.44 4.12
CA ALA A 52 -6.57 -1.05 5.44
C ALA A 52 -6.00 -1.99 6.52
N GLU A 53 -5.87 -1.53 7.76
CA GLU A 53 -5.52 -2.43 8.86
C GLU A 53 -6.54 -3.57 8.97
N ALA A 54 -6.06 -4.77 9.27
CA ALA A 54 -6.94 -5.90 9.54
C ALA A 54 -7.73 -5.61 10.82
N ALA A 55 -9.05 -5.83 10.78
CA ALA A 55 -9.87 -5.71 11.97
C ALA A 55 -9.44 -6.80 12.96
N MET A 56 -9.11 -6.41 14.19
CA MET A 56 -8.84 -7.37 15.26
C MET A 56 -10.12 -8.14 15.55
N ALA A 57 -10.13 -9.45 15.34
CA ALA A 57 -11.23 -10.29 15.78
C ALA A 57 -11.30 -10.22 17.31
N LEU A 58 -12.39 -9.66 17.84
CA LEU A 58 -12.72 -9.66 19.27
C LEU A 58 -13.14 -11.05 19.74
#